data_AF-A0A936VDR9-F1
#
_entry.id   AF-A0A936VDR9-F1
#
_cell.length_a   1.000
_cell.length_b   1.000
_cell.length_c   1.000
_cell.angle_alpha   90.00
_cell.angle_beta   90.00
_cell.angle_gamma   90.00
#
_symmetry.space_group_name_H-M   'P 1'
#
loop_
_entity.id
_entity.type
_entity.pdbx_description
1 polymer ?
#
loop_
_entity_poly.entity_id
_entity_poly.type
_entity_poly.pdbx_seq_one_letter_code
_entity_poly.pdbx_strand_id
1 'polypeptide(L)'
;MVNPFLPQIHLKPVAVLPQQSDINFHPPERPALTKAETIAKQVGDKARLEKKRREDARAQRAGAAKLIRSETSAAIVRATNDGNPLAVGFYVNWDDSSMASLRTNIDNLDWLVPEWIRLSGDESDPLVLDIKDEAIDFIQRTKPEMPILPLLQNYKNEQWNSEILQRSITTDAQRQKLIAALCKVLKIQVRRPHDRY
;
A
#
# COMPACT_ATOMS: atom_id res chain seq x y z
N MET A 1 43.78 69.07 -20.54
CA MET A 1 42.80 69.26 -21.64
C MET A 1 43.15 68.35 -22.79
N VAL A 2 42.51 67.18 -22.91
CA VAL A 2 42.26 66.50 -24.21
C VAL A 2 41.00 65.65 -23.99
N ASN A 3 39.91 66.05 -24.62
CA ASN A 3 38.59 65.42 -24.51
C ASN A 3 38.41 64.52 -25.75
N PRO A 4 38.26 63.18 -25.62
CA PRO A 4 38.09 62.33 -26.80
C PRO A 4 36.70 62.53 -27.42
N PHE A 5 36.70 62.78 -28.73
CA PHE A 5 35.54 63.02 -29.58
C PHE A 5 34.85 61.68 -29.90
N LEU A 6 33.55 61.55 -29.61
CA LEU A 6 32.70 60.45 -30.09
C LEU A 6 31.96 60.91 -31.36
N PRO A 7 31.85 60.05 -32.40
CA PRO A 7 31.12 60.38 -33.63
C PRO A 7 29.60 60.43 -33.39
N GLN A 8 28.93 61.41 -34.02
CA GLN A 8 27.48 61.58 -33.95
C GLN A 8 26.77 60.54 -34.84
N ILE A 9 26.04 59.63 -34.20
CA ILE A 9 25.17 58.66 -34.89
C ILE A 9 23.89 59.39 -35.32
N HIS A 10 23.73 59.59 -36.63
CA HIS A 10 22.49 60.12 -37.21
C HIS A 10 21.49 58.97 -37.38
N LEU A 11 20.58 58.80 -36.41
CA LEU A 11 19.45 57.89 -36.56
C LEU A 11 18.37 58.56 -37.43
N LYS A 12 17.96 57.87 -38.49
CA LYS A 12 16.79 58.27 -39.29
C LYS A 12 15.54 58.23 -38.39
N PRO A 13 14.67 59.26 -38.41
CA PRO A 13 13.44 59.24 -37.63
C PRO A 13 12.57 58.09 -38.11
N VAL A 14 12.36 57.10 -37.24
CA VAL A 14 11.42 56.00 -37.48
C VAL A 14 10.02 56.60 -37.49
N ALA A 15 9.24 56.17 -38.49
CA ALA A 15 7.88 56.60 -38.72
C ALA A 15 7.04 56.52 -37.44
N VAL A 16 6.31 57.62 -37.22
CA VAL A 16 5.27 57.87 -36.22
C VAL A 16 4.57 56.59 -35.75
N LEU A 17 4.69 56.31 -34.45
CA LEU A 17 3.83 55.35 -33.76
C LEU A 17 2.36 55.84 -33.87
N PRO A 18 1.41 54.98 -34.27
CA PRO A 18 0.00 55.36 -34.32
C PRO A 18 -0.46 55.82 -32.93
N GLN A 19 -1.13 56.97 -32.89
CA GLN A 19 -1.75 57.54 -31.70
C GLN A 19 -2.72 56.54 -31.06
N GLN A 20 -2.95 56.65 -29.74
CA GLN A 20 -3.77 55.78 -28.89
C GLN A 20 -5.24 55.54 -29.34
N SER A 21 -5.68 56.03 -30.49
CA SER A 21 -6.98 55.73 -31.09
C SER A 21 -7.07 54.33 -31.72
N ASP A 22 -5.94 53.66 -31.99
CA ASP A 22 -5.90 52.36 -32.69
C ASP A 22 -5.80 51.12 -31.77
N ILE A 23 -5.86 51.29 -30.45
CA ILE A 23 -5.95 50.19 -29.45
C ILE A 23 -7.39 49.84 -29.06
N ASN A 24 -8.37 50.26 -29.86
CA ASN A 24 -9.72 49.69 -29.80
C ASN A 24 -9.75 48.32 -30.49
N PHE A 25 -9.04 47.35 -29.90
CA PHE A 25 -9.29 45.94 -30.17
C PHE A 25 -10.66 45.61 -29.54
N HIS A 26 -11.73 45.75 -30.32
CA HIS A 26 -12.98 45.13 -29.95
C HIS A 26 -12.77 43.62 -30.11
N PRO A 27 -12.83 42.81 -29.03
CA PRO A 27 -12.88 41.38 -29.20
C PRO A 27 -14.09 41.08 -30.11
N PRO A 28 -14.00 40.20 -31.11
CA PRO A 28 -15.22 39.72 -31.75
C PRO A 28 -16.10 39.19 -30.62
N GLU A 29 -17.29 39.77 -30.46
CA GLU A 29 -18.26 39.27 -29.50
C GLU A 29 -18.40 37.77 -29.79
N ARG A 30 -17.88 36.93 -28.88
CA ARG A 30 -18.18 35.51 -28.93
C ARG A 30 -19.71 35.48 -28.88
N PRO A 31 -20.40 34.92 -29.89
CA PRO A 31 -21.86 34.90 -29.85
C PRO A 31 -22.25 34.30 -28.51
N ALA A 32 -23.15 35.00 -27.80
CA ALA A 32 -23.68 34.49 -26.54
C ALA A 32 -24.09 33.04 -26.79
N LEU A 33 -23.58 32.11 -25.97
CA LEU A 33 -23.83 30.68 -26.18
C LEU A 33 -25.30 30.51 -26.51
N THR A 34 -25.57 29.89 -27.64
CA THR A 34 -26.94 29.60 -28.04
C THR A 34 -27.62 28.79 -26.93
N LYS A 35 -28.94 28.85 -26.84
CA LYS A 35 -29.70 28.05 -25.86
C LYS A 35 -29.29 26.56 -25.93
N ALA A 36 -28.95 26.07 -27.12
CA ALA A 36 -28.46 24.71 -27.33
C ALA A 36 -27.07 24.45 -26.69
N GLU A 37 -26.11 25.37 -26.83
CA GLU A 37 -24.76 25.20 -26.28
C GLU A 37 -24.74 25.33 -24.75
N THR A 38 -25.58 26.21 -24.17
CA THR A 38 -25.75 26.31 -22.71
C THR A 38 -26.35 25.03 -22.14
N ILE A 39 -27.37 24.45 -22.80
CA ILE A 39 -27.94 23.15 -22.42
C ILE A 39 -26.88 22.05 -22.54
N ALA A 40 -26.12 21.99 -23.64
CA ALA A 40 -25.07 20.98 -23.82
C ALA A 40 -23.99 21.03 -22.73
N LYS A 41 -23.56 22.24 -22.34
CA LYS A 41 -22.61 22.44 -21.24
C LYS A 41 -23.18 22.01 -19.89
N GLN A 42 -24.43 22.40 -19.59
CA GLN A 42 -25.12 21.99 -18.37
C GLN A 42 -25.29 20.47 -18.28
N VAL A 43 -25.59 19.81 -19.40
CA VAL A 43 -25.69 18.35 -19.49
C VAL A 43 -24.33 17.68 -19.26
N GLY A 44 -23.26 18.21 -19.87
CA GLY A 44 -21.90 17.71 -19.66
C GLY A 44 -21.41 17.86 -18.21
N ASP A 45 -21.69 19.00 -17.58
CA ASP A 45 -21.35 19.26 -16.18
C ASP A 45 -22.13 18.34 -15.23
N LYS A 46 -23.42 18.11 -15.49
CA LYS A 46 -24.25 17.14 -14.76
C LYS A 46 -23.72 15.71 -14.91
N ALA A 47 -23.33 15.30 -16.11
CA ALA A 47 -22.77 13.96 -16.35
C ALA A 47 -21.44 13.74 -15.61
N ARG A 48 -20.57 14.76 -15.55
CA ARG A 48 -19.31 14.70 -14.79
C ARG A 48 -19.55 14.60 -13.29
N LEU A 49 -20.49 15.37 -12.75
CA LEU A 49 -20.86 15.30 -11.34
C LEU A 49 -21.40 13.92 -10.96
N GLU A 50 -22.26 13.35 -11.81
CA GLU A 50 -22.83 12.03 -11.59
C GLU A 50 -21.78 10.92 -11.66
N LYS A 51 -20.83 11.02 -12.61
CA LYS A 51 -19.69 10.10 -12.68
C LYS A 51 -18.84 10.17 -11.41
N LYS A 52 -18.52 11.38 -10.94
CA LYS A 52 -17.75 11.57 -9.70
C LYS A 52 -18.46 10.98 -8.49
N ARG A 53 -19.78 11.21 -8.34
CA ARG A 53 -20.59 10.60 -7.28
C ARG A 53 -20.55 9.07 -7.29
N ARG A 54 -20.60 8.46 -8.48
CA ARG A 54 -20.51 7.00 -8.63
C ARG A 54 -19.13 6.47 -8.23
N GLU A 55 -18.06 7.19 -8.58
CA GLU A 55 -16.69 6.83 -8.20
C GLU A 55 -16.49 6.93 -6.68
N ASP A 56 -16.95 8.02 -6.07
CA ASP A 56 -16.91 8.22 -4.61
C ASP A 56 -17.72 7.13 -3.88
N ALA A 57 -18.93 6.82 -4.36
CA ALA A 57 -19.75 5.75 -3.80
C ALA A 57 -19.08 4.37 -3.94
N ARG A 58 -18.37 4.11 -5.04
CA ARG A 58 -17.61 2.86 -5.24
C ARG A 58 -16.41 2.79 -4.30
N ALA A 59 -15.69 3.89 -4.12
CA ALA A 59 -14.58 3.98 -3.19
C ALA A 59 -15.04 3.79 -1.73
N GLN A 60 -16.16 4.39 -1.34
CA GLN A 60 -16.79 4.20 -0.02
C GLN A 60 -17.21 2.75 0.20
N ARG A 61 -17.87 2.11 -0.78
CA ARG A 61 -18.25 0.69 -0.69
C ARG A 61 -17.04 -0.24 -0.60
N ALA A 62 -15.97 0.04 -1.35
CA ALA A 62 -14.73 -0.72 -1.26
C ALA A 62 -14.03 -0.54 0.09
N GLY A 63 -14.04 0.67 0.64
CA GLY A 63 -13.55 0.96 1.99
C GLY A 63 -14.36 0.24 3.08
N ALA A 64 -15.69 0.29 3.00
CA ALA A 64 -16.59 -0.42 3.91
C ALA A 64 -16.40 -1.95 3.83
N ALA A 65 -16.28 -2.51 2.62
CA ALA A 65 -16.01 -3.94 2.45
C ALA A 65 -14.65 -4.36 3.04
N LYS A 66 -13.64 -3.48 2.96
CA LYS A 66 -12.32 -3.70 3.58
C LYS A 66 -12.42 -3.65 5.11
N LEU A 67 -13.20 -2.72 5.66
CA LEU A 67 -13.45 -2.60 7.10
C LEU A 67 -14.18 -3.84 7.65
N ILE A 68 -15.26 -4.26 6.99
CA ILE A 68 -16.00 -5.48 7.34
C ILE A 68 -15.08 -6.70 7.30
N ARG A 69 -14.22 -6.82 6.28
CA ARG A 69 -13.26 -7.94 6.19
C ARG A 69 -12.20 -7.91 7.31
N SER A 70 -11.74 -6.72 7.72
CA SER A 70 -10.84 -6.60 8.87
C SER A 70 -11.55 -6.92 10.19
N GLU A 71 -12.81 -6.54 10.34
CA GLU A 71 -13.64 -6.89 11.50
C GLU A 71 -13.88 -8.41 11.57
N THR A 72 -14.17 -9.07 10.45
CA THR A 72 -14.30 -10.54 10.42
C THR A 72 -12.97 -11.23 10.79
N SER A 73 -11.83 -10.71 10.31
CA SER A 73 -10.51 -11.26 10.66
C SER A 73 -10.19 -11.08 12.15
N ALA A 74 -10.54 -9.92 12.73
CA ALA A 74 -10.41 -9.67 14.16
C ALA A 74 -11.41 -10.47 15.01
N ALA A 75 -12.60 -10.76 14.47
CA ALA A 75 -13.63 -11.58 15.11
C ALA A 75 -13.23 -13.07 15.17
N ILE A 76 -12.58 -13.61 14.12
CA ILE A 76 -12.00 -14.96 14.15
C ILE A 76 -10.98 -15.10 15.29
N VAL A 77 -10.19 -14.04 15.55
CA VAL A 77 -9.21 -14.00 16.65
C VAL A 77 -9.88 -13.81 18.02
N ARG A 78 -11.06 -13.17 18.08
CA ARG A 78 -11.81 -12.88 19.32
C ARG A 78 -12.75 -14.00 19.76
N ALA A 79 -13.17 -14.90 18.86
CA ALA A 79 -14.25 -15.85 19.12
C ALA A 79 -13.80 -17.21 19.69
N THR A 80 -12.55 -17.34 20.15
CA THR A 80 -12.03 -18.66 20.56
C THR A 80 -12.04 -18.91 22.06
N ASN A 81 -12.32 -17.94 22.93
CA ASN A 81 -12.27 -18.22 24.36
C ASN A 81 -13.39 -17.53 25.15
N ASP A 82 -14.46 -18.30 25.39
CA ASP A 82 -15.56 -18.04 26.33
C ASP A 82 -15.06 -18.01 27.80
N GLY A 83 -14.04 -17.21 28.10
CA GLY A 83 -13.37 -17.14 29.40
C GLY A 83 -12.25 -18.16 29.63
N ASN A 84 -12.00 -19.06 28.68
CA ASN A 84 -10.89 -20.02 28.76
C ASN A 84 -9.53 -19.35 28.44
N PRO A 85 -8.41 -19.76 29.08
CA PRO A 85 -7.08 -19.29 28.71
C PRO A 85 -6.70 -19.70 27.28
N LEU A 86 -6.07 -18.79 26.53
CA LEU A 86 -5.54 -19.07 25.20
C LEU A 86 -4.18 -19.77 25.27
N ALA A 87 -4.07 -20.94 24.66
CA ALA A 87 -2.82 -21.69 24.56
C ALA A 87 -2.11 -21.40 23.22
N VAL A 88 -0.94 -20.77 23.28
CA VAL A 88 -0.15 -20.40 22.10
C VAL A 88 1.19 -21.15 22.10
N GLY A 89 1.46 -21.89 21.03
CA GLY A 89 2.73 -22.59 20.84
C GLY A 89 3.70 -21.77 19.98
N PHE A 90 4.94 -21.61 20.44
CA PHE A 90 6.02 -21.05 19.63
C PHE A 90 6.81 -22.18 18.97
N TYR A 91 7.09 -22.05 17.67
CA TYR A 91 7.73 -23.09 16.87
C TYR A 91 8.96 -22.56 16.16
N VAL A 92 10.06 -23.30 16.24
CA VAL A 92 11.33 -22.97 15.56
C VAL A 92 11.81 -24.16 14.74
N ASN A 93 12.50 -23.89 13.62
CA ASN A 93 12.97 -24.93 12.71
C ASN A 93 14.29 -25.59 13.15
N TRP A 94 15.08 -24.89 13.98
CA TRP A 94 16.45 -25.29 14.31
C TRP A 94 16.55 -26.28 15.48
N ASP A 95 15.45 -26.49 16.22
CA ASP A 95 15.38 -27.45 17.31
C ASP A 95 14.39 -28.57 16.99
N ASP A 96 14.88 -29.80 16.83
CA ASP A 96 14.05 -30.99 16.59
C ASP A 96 13.01 -31.20 17.70
N SER A 97 13.30 -30.74 18.92
CA SER A 97 12.36 -30.78 20.04
C SER A 97 11.08 -29.98 19.77
N SER A 98 11.15 -28.94 18.93
CA SER A 98 9.97 -28.13 18.55
C SER A 98 8.96 -28.94 17.76
N MET A 99 9.42 -29.76 16.81
CA MET A 99 8.52 -30.61 16.03
C MET A 99 7.97 -31.77 16.85
N ALA A 100 8.81 -32.38 17.71
CA ALA A 100 8.35 -33.42 18.62
C ALA A 100 7.28 -32.90 19.59
N SER A 101 7.51 -31.74 20.20
CA SER A 101 6.55 -31.09 21.12
C SER A 101 5.26 -30.70 20.41
N LEU A 102 5.34 -30.17 19.19
CA LEU A 102 4.15 -29.87 18.38
C LEU A 102 3.31 -31.13 18.14
N ARG A 103 3.93 -32.25 17.75
CA ARG A 103 3.22 -33.52 17.54
C ARG A 103 2.50 -34.01 18.80
N THR A 104 3.11 -33.85 19.97
CA THR A 104 2.54 -34.30 21.23
C THR A 104 1.46 -33.37 21.79
N ASN A 105 1.53 -32.07 21.52
CA ASN A 105 0.71 -31.08 22.21
C ASN A 105 -0.30 -30.33 21.33
N ILE A 106 -0.35 -30.59 20.01
CA ILE A 106 -1.20 -29.83 19.06
C ILE A 106 -2.68 -29.76 19.46
N ASP A 107 -3.23 -30.81 20.08
CA ASP A 107 -4.62 -30.83 20.52
C ASP A 107 -4.90 -29.81 21.62
N ASN A 108 -3.90 -29.51 22.44
CA ASN A 108 -3.96 -28.53 23.55
C ASN A 108 -3.59 -27.10 23.13
N LEU A 109 -3.26 -26.87 21.86
CA LEU A 109 -2.87 -25.55 21.37
C LEU A 109 -4.01 -24.90 20.60
N ASP A 110 -4.28 -23.63 20.87
CA ASP A 110 -5.22 -22.84 20.09
C ASP A 110 -4.54 -22.26 18.85
N TRP A 111 -3.35 -21.66 19.01
CA TRP A 111 -2.60 -21.01 17.93
C TRP A 111 -1.16 -21.51 17.86
N LEU A 112 -0.58 -21.46 16.66
CA LEU A 112 0.85 -21.68 16.44
C LEU A 112 1.52 -20.39 15.95
N VAL A 113 2.67 -20.05 16.53
CA VAL A 113 3.49 -18.88 16.18
C VAL A 113 4.87 -19.37 15.72
N PRO A 114 5.08 -19.60 14.42
CA PRO A 114 6.37 -20.06 13.92
C PRO A 114 7.35 -18.91 13.62
N GLU A 115 8.64 -19.16 13.86
CA GLU A 115 9.76 -18.25 13.59
C GLU A 115 10.20 -18.25 12.11
N TRP A 116 9.27 -18.04 11.19
CA TRP A 116 9.55 -18.20 9.75
C TRP A 116 9.90 -16.92 9.00
N ILE A 117 9.69 -15.74 9.59
CA ILE A 117 9.85 -14.47 8.87
C ILE A 117 10.86 -13.57 9.57
N ARG A 118 11.93 -13.22 8.85
CA ARG A 118 12.97 -12.29 9.30
C ARG A 118 13.07 -11.09 8.37
N LEU A 119 13.42 -9.92 8.91
CA LEU A 119 13.81 -8.79 8.06
C LEU A 119 15.18 -9.07 7.42
N SER A 120 15.26 -8.92 6.10
CA SER A 120 16.49 -9.20 5.35
C SER A 120 17.57 -8.12 5.55
N GLY A 121 17.15 -6.86 5.63
CA GLY A 121 18.01 -5.68 5.51
C GLY A 121 18.25 -5.23 4.06
N ASP A 122 17.74 -5.97 3.07
CA ASP A 122 17.77 -5.60 1.66
C ASP A 122 16.49 -4.85 1.30
N GLU A 123 16.63 -3.65 0.72
CA GLU A 123 15.48 -2.86 0.31
C GLU A 123 14.69 -3.53 -0.80
N SER A 124 15.34 -4.25 -1.72
CA SER A 124 14.72 -4.90 -2.88
C SER A 124 13.86 -6.10 -2.48
N ASP A 125 14.34 -6.90 -1.52
CA ASP A 125 13.66 -8.06 -0.96
C ASP A 125 13.65 -7.99 0.58
N PRO A 126 12.60 -7.42 1.21
CA PRO A 126 12.62 -7.04 2.62
C PRO A 126 12.53 -8.22 3.61
N LEU A 127 12.22 -9.44 3.14
CA LEU A 127 11.92 -10.59 4.00
C LEU A 127 12.82 -11.77 3.66
N VAL A 128 13.34 -12.44 4.69
CA VAL A 128 13.91 -13.79 4.62
C VAL A 128 12.88 -14.75 5.17
N LEU A 129 12.58 -15.80 4.42
CA LEU A 129 11.60 -16.83 4.78
C LEU A 129 12.31 -18.15 5.07
N ASP A 130 11.93 -18.78 6.17
CA ASP A 130 12.36 -20.13 6.53
C ASP A 130 11.13 -20.97 6.86
N ILE A 131 10.26 -21.17 5.87
CA ILE A 131 8.99 -21.87 6.07
C ILE A 131 9.25 -23.38 6.01
N LYS A 132 8.79 -24.11 7.03
CA LYS A 132 8.89 -25.58 7.09
C LYS A 132 7.62 -26.25 6.58
N ASP A 133 7.66 -26.80 5.37
CA ASP A 133 6.52 -27.49 4.75
C ASP A 133 6.01 -28.66 5.59
N GLU A 134 6.90 -29.44 6.20
CA GLU A 134 6.54 -30.56 7.09
C GLU A 134 5.61 -30.14 8.23
N ALA A 135 5.88 -29.00 8.86
CA ALA A 135 5.06 -28.49 9.95
C ALA A 135 3.69 -28.04 9.44
N ILE A 136 3.64 -27.36 8.28
CA ILE A 136 2.38 -26.97 7.63
C ILE A 136 1.53 -28.20 7.33
N ASP A 137 2.12 -29.19 6.67
CA ASP A 137 1.42 -30.41 6.27
C ASP A 137 0.91 -31.19 7.49
N PHE A 138 1.69 -31.25 8.56
CA PHE A 138 1.27 -31.88 9.81
C PHE A 138 0.06 -31.16 10.43
N ILE A 139 0.09 -29.84 10.52
CA ILE A 139 -1.00 -29.03 11.08
C ILE A 139 -2.25 -29.17 10.22
N GLN A 140 -2.11 -29.09 8.90
CA GLN A 140 -3.24 -29.22 7.97
C GLN A 140 -3.92 -30.59 8.05
N ARG A 141 -3.16 -31.67 8.33
CA ARG A 141 -3.72 -33.02 8.50
C ARG A 141 -4.35 -33.22 9.87
N THR A 142 -3.81 -32.59 10.91
CA THR A 142 -4.16 -32.90 12.31
C THR A 142 -5.18 -31.93 12.90
N LYS A 143 -5.02 -30.62 12.63
CA LYS A 143 -5.84 -29.53 13.16
C LYS A 143 -5.96 -28.39 12.13
N PRO A 144 -6.64 -28.62 10.97
CA PRO A 144 -6.66 -27.70 9.83
C PRO A 144 -7.23 -26.32 10.14
N GLU A 145 -8.06 -26.20 11.17
CA GLU A 145 -8.65 -24.96 11.65
C GLU A 145 -7.69 -24.13 12.53
N MET A 146 -6.57 -24.70 12.98
CA MET A 146 -5.61 -24.02 13.86
C MET A 146 -4.98 -22.81 13.14
N PRO A 147 -5.13 -21.58 13.69
CA PRO A 147 -4.43 -20.41 13.17
C PRO A 147 -2.91 -20.55 13.27
N ILE A 148 -2.23 -20.31 12.14
CA ILE A 148 -0.78 -20.15 12.08
C ILE A 148 -0.46 -18.66 11.92
N LEU A 149 0.28 -18.11 12.88
CA LEU A 149 0.61 -16.68 12.98
C LEU A 149 2.13 -16.50 12.92
N PRO A 150 2.74 -16.45 11.71
CA PRO A 150 4.19 -16.34 11.59
C PRO A 150 4.73 -15.07 12.27
N LEU A 151 5.76 -15.25 13.09
CA LEU A 151 6.45 -14.15 13.76
C LEU A 151 7.35 -13.43 12.76
N LEU A 152 7.22 -12.10 12.68
CA LEU A 152 8.18 -11.22 12.02
C LEU A 152 9.20 -10.72 13.04
N GLN A 153 10.48 -10.90 12.75
CA GLN A 153 11.56 -10.50 13.65
C GLN A 153 12.71 -9.79 12.93
N ASN A 154 13.44 -8.96 13.67
CA ASN A 154 14.66 -8.30 13.26
C ASN A 154 15.91 -8.92 13.91
N TYR A 155 15.82 -10.18 14.37
CA TYR A 155 16.96 -10.92 14.88
C TYR A 155 17.72 -11.58 13.72
N LYS A 156 19.03 -11.32 13.65
CA LYS A 156 19.90 -11.77 12.57
C LYS A 156 21.33 -11.81 13.07
N ASN A 157 22.06 -12.89 12.77
CA ASN A 157 23.44 -13.09 13.21
C ASN A 157 23.59 -12.95 14.74
N GLU A 158 22.72 -13.65 15.46
CA GLU A 158 22.70 -13.71 16.92
C GLU A 158 22.42 -12.37 17.66
N GLN A 159 21.96 -11.35 16.94
CA GLN A 159 21.70 -10.03 17.50
C GLN A 159 20.38 -9.42 17.00
N TRP A 160 19.78 -8.59 17.85
CA TRP A 160 18.67 -7.71 17.47
C TRP A 160 19.19 -6.55 16.62
N ASN A 161 18.69 -6.41 15.39
CA ASN A 161 19.18 -5.42 14.45
C ASN A 161 18.21 -4.24 14.31
N SER A 162 18.44 -3.18 15.08
CA SER A 162 17.63 -1.96 15.08
C SER A 162 17.74 -1.17 13.77
N GLU A 163 18.90 -1.23 13.11
CA GLU A 163 19.15 -0.51 11.86
C GLU A 163 18.32 -1.10 10.70
N ILE A 164 18.26 -2.44 10.59
CA ILE A 164 17.39 -3.14 9.65
C ILE A 164 15.92 -2.76 9.89
N LEU A 165 15.49 -2.71 11.16
CA LEU A 165 14.12 -2.31 11.50
C LEU A 165 13.84 -0.88 11.04
N GLN A 166 14.71 0.09 11.37
CA GLN A 166 14.56 1.49 10.97
C GLN A 166 14.48 1.64 9.44
N ARG A 167 15.37 0.97 8.68
CA ARG A 167 15.31 0.94 7.21
C ARG A 167 14.01 0.34 6.67
N SER A 168 13.33 -0.49 7.44
CA SER A 168 12.09 -1.15 7.02
C SER A 168 10.82 -0.36 7.32
N ILE A 169 10.85 0.63 8.23
CA ILE A 169 9.62 1.29 8.74
C ILE A 169 9.63 2.83 8.76
N THR A 170 10.78 3.47 8.51
CA THR A 170 10.93 4.93 8.69
C THR A 170 10.03 5.73 7.73
N THR A 171 10.10 5.43 6.44
CA THR A 171 9.30 6.14 5.42
C THR A 171 8.00 5.41 5.13
N ASP A 172 7.01 6.14 4.60
CA ASP A 172 5.75 5.52 4.16
C ASP A 172 5.98 4.48 3.06
N ALA A 173 6.86 4.78 2.09
CA ALA A 173 7.22 3.85 1.03
C ALA A 173 7.81 2.54 1.58
N GLN A 174 8.70 2.59 2.57
CA GLN A 174 9.27 1.40 3.21
C GLN A 174 8.19 0.57 3.93
N ARG A 175 7.30 1.21 4.70
CA ARG A 175 6.18 0.53 5.37
C ARG A 175 5.25 -0.14 4.37
N GLN A 176 4.85 0.55 3.31
CA GLN A 176 3.96 -0.01 2.28
C GLN A 176 4.62 -1.19 1.57
N LYS A 177 5.94 -1.13 1.32
CA LYS A 177 6.69 -2.23 0.73
C LYS A 177 6.72 -3.46 1.65
N LEU A 178 7.01 -3.26 2.94
CA LEU A 178 7.00 -4.33 3.94
C LEU A 178 5.61 -4.97 4.06
N ILE A 179 4.55 -4.15 4.17
CA ILE A 179 3.15 -4.63 4.22
C ILE A 179 2.80 -5.45 2.97
N ALA A 180 3.18 -4.96 1.78
CA ALA A 180 2.94 -5.67 0.53
C ALA A 180 3.66 -7.03 0.49
N ALA A 181 4.91 -7.08 0.95
CA ALA A 181 5.68 -8.32 1.04
C ALA A 181 5.04 -9.32 2.02
N LEU A 182 4.66 -8.89 3.22
CA LEU A 182 3.96 -9.71 4.20
C LEU A 182 2.62 -10.23 3.65
N CYS A 183 1.84 -9.36 3.01
CA CYS A 183 0.57 -9.75 2.39
C CYS A 183 0.76 -10.80 1.29
N LYS A 184 1.85 -10.73 0.53
CA LYS A 184 2.19 -11.72 -0.50
C LYS A 184 2.47 -13.08 0.14
N VAL A 185 3.33 -13.12 1.16
CA VAL A 185 3.69 -14.35 1.88
C VAL A 185 2.46 -14.99 2.53
N LEU A 186 1.66 -14.22 3.26
CA LEU A 186 0.48 -14.75 3.96
C LEU A 186 -0.62 -15.22 2.99
N LYS A 187 -0.77 -14.60 1.81
CA LYS A 187 -1.70 -15.08 0.77
C LYS A 187 -1.26 -16.41 0.16
N ILE A 188 0.04 -16.66 0.04
CA ILE A 188 0.57 -17.95 -0.44
C ILE A 188 0.18 -19.05 0.56
N GLN A 189 0.27 -18.76 1.86
CA GLN A 189 -0.11 -19.71 2.90
C GLN A 189 -1.61 -20.08 2.87
N VAL A 190 -2.48 -19.09 2.63
CA VAL A 190 -3.94 -19.31 2.55
C VAL A 190 -4.37 -20.00 1.24
N ARG A 191 -3.57 -19.91 0.18
CA ARG A 191 -3.88 -20.46 -1.16
C ARG A 191 -3.22 -21.81 -1.45
N ARG A 192 -2.80 -22.60 -0.46
CA ARG A 192 -2.51 -24.02 -0.69
C ARG A 192 -3.80 -24.84 -0.46
N PRO A 193 -4.65 -25.06 -1.48
CA PRO A 193 -5.75 -26.01 -1.38
C PRO A 193 -5.21 -27.44 -1.31
N HIS A 194 -6.03 -28.31 -0.70
CA HIS A 194 -5.96 -29.77 -0.71
C HIS A 194 -5.90 -30.36 -2.13
N ASP A 195 -4.82 -30.13 -2.87
CA ASP A 195 -4.54 -30.84 -4.11
C ASP A 195 -3.30 -31.71 -3.88
N ARG A 196 -3.55 -32.91 -3.34
CA ARG A 196 -3.24 -34.19 -4.02
C ARG A 196 -3.30 -35.40 -3.08
N TYR A 197 -4.12 -36.35 -3.54
CA TYR A 197 -4.14 -37.82 -3.36
C TYR A 197 -4.17 -38.41 -1.96
#